data_AF-A0A8V5GZF2-F1
#
_entry.id   AF-A0A8V5GZF2-F1
#
_cell.length_a   1.000
_cell.length_b   1.000
_cell.length_c   1.000
_cell.angle_alpha   90.00
_cell.angle_beta   90.00
_cell.angle_gamma   90.00
#
_symmetry.space_group_name_H-M   'P 1'
#
loop_
_entity.id
_entity.type
_entity.pdbx_description
1 polymer ?
#
loop_
_entity_poly.entity_id
_entity_poly.type
_entity_poly.pdbx_seq_one_letter_code
_entity_poly.pdbx_strand_id
1 'polypeptide(L)'
;ILGGSRTPPPHNPAPPPRSSSLWLQAHDDPMAGLRSFPGCMGEGRLGEGQWGGGRGGLGSDPSPPPIIPPLTLPDPPAGVGALGGPGGAPALGVAAGGALYVYRNLRPFYKFRVPPRDPHPLERDLWVQAAQVTGGGGTHGC
;
A
#
# COMPACT_ATOMS: atom_id res chain seq x y z
N ILE A 1 40.40 -38.08 63.01
CA ILE A 1 40.38 -37.65 61.60
C ILE A 1 38.97 -37.87 61.08
N LEU A 2 38.15 -36.81 61.02
CA LEU A 2 36.84 -36.82 60.36
C LEU A 2 36.73 -35.51 59.57
N GLY A 3 37.13 -35.56 58.29
CA GLY A 3 37.01 -34.44 57.37
C GLY A 3 35.63 -34.43 56.75
N GLY A 4 34.81 -33.44 57.10
CA GLY A 4 33.51 -33.19 56.46
C GLY A 4 33.70 -32.49 55.12
N SER A 5 33.25 -33.12 54.04
CA SER A 5 33.19 -32.52 52.70
C SER A 5 32.01 -31.53 52.63
N ARG A 6 32.31 -30.24 52.48
CA ARG A 6 31.30 -29.22 52.13
C ARG A 6 30.99 -29.32 50.64
N THR A 7 29.78 -29.75 50.29
CA THR A 7 29.26 -29.64 48.93
C THR A 7 28.87 -28.19 48.64
N PRO A 8 29.23 -27.61 47.47
CA PRO A 8 28.75 -26.29 47.08
C PRO A 8 27.24 -26.33 46.78
N PRO A 9 26.50 -25.22 46.99
CA PRO A 9 25.08 -25.17 46.71
C PRO A 9 24.80 -25.31 45.20
N PRO A 10 23.65 -25.89 44.81
CA PRO A 10 23.29 -26.03 43.41
C PRO A 10 23.15 -24.65 42.76
N HIS A 11 23.92 -24.40 41.71
CA HIS A 11 23.76 -23.24 40.84
C HIS A 11 22.42 -23.40 40.10
N ASN A 12 21.39 -22.72 40.59
CA ASN A 12 20.11 -22.70 39.91
C ASN A 12 20.30 -21.99 38.55
N PRO A 13 20.02 -22.62 37.39
CA PRO A 13 20.09 -21.92 36.13
C PRO A 13 19.05 -20.77 36.15
N ALA A 14 19.51 -19.56 35.80
CA ALA A 14 18.62 -18.41 35.66
C ALA A 14 17.48 -18.76 34.68
N PRO A 15 16.23 -18.31 34.94
CA PRO A 15 15.14 -18.53 33.99
C PRO A 15 15.51 -17.92 32.63
N PRO A 16 15.18 -18.58 31.51
CA PRO A 16 15.47 -18.04 30.19
C PRO A 16 14.81 -16.66 30.03
N PRO A 17 15.48 -15.70 29.36
CA PRO A 17 14.91 -14.38 29.17
C PRO A 17 13.56 -14.50 28.46
N ARG A 18 12.50 -14.04 29.14
CA ARG A 18 11.16 -13.98 28.57
C ARG A 18 11.05 -12.80 27.63
N SER A 19 11.48 -13.00 26.40
CA SER A 19 11.06 -12.20 25.25
C SER A 19 11.11 -13.05 23.98
N SER A 20 10.45 -14.20 24.01
CA SER A 20 10.12 -14.93 22.79
C SER A 20 8.97 -14.19 22.11
N SER A 21 9.22 -13.61 20.95
CA SER A 21 8.20 -13.02 20.09
C SER A 21 6.99 -13.97 19.94
N LEU A 22 5.77 -13.44 19.99
CA LEU A 22 4.56 -14.19 19.66
C LEU A 22 4.37 -14.34 18.14
N TRP A 23 5.20 -13.67 17.34
CA TRP A 23 5.11 -13.65 15.89
C TRP A 23 5.87 -14.81 15.26
N LEU A 24 5.24 -15.48 14.31
CA LEU A 24 5.91 -16.43 13.42
C LEU A 24 6.53 -15.66 12.25
N GLN A 25 7.84 -15.83 12.02
CA GLN A 25 8.51 -15.26 10.85
C GLN A 25 8.12 -16.08 9.61
N ALA A 26 7.12 -15.59 8.87
CA ALA A 26 6.61 -16.27 7.68
C ALA A 26 7.55 -16.09 6.47
N HIS A 27 7.99 -14.85 6.21
CA HIS A 27 8.86 -14.51 5.08
C HIS A 27 9.49 -13.13 5.28
N ASP A 28 10.73 -12.95 4.85
CA ASP A 28 11.42 -11.66 4.82
C ASP A 28 12.20 -11.55 3.50
N ASP A 29 11.98 -10.47 2.77
CA ASP A 29 12.63 -10.19 1.48
C ASP A 29 13.18 -8.76 1.48
N PRO A 30 14.45 -8.56 1.88
CA PRO A 30 15.09 -7.24 1.88
C PRO A 30 15.37 -6.71 0.46
N MET A 31 15.21 -7.54 -0.58
CA MET A 31 15.45 -7.18 -1.98
C MET A 31 14.15 -6.89 -2.75
N ALA A 32 12.98 -6.92 -2.09
CA ALA A 32 11.66 -6.72 -2.71
C ALA A 32 11.49 -5.35 -3.38
N GLY A 33 12.27 -4.34 -3.01
CA GLY A 33 12.24 -3.01 -3.61
C GLY A 33 10.91 -2.24 -3.41
N LEU A 34 10.03 -2.68 -2.50
CA LEU A 34 8.74 -2.07 -2.24
C LEU A 34 8.89 -0.71 -1.56
N ARG A 35 8.36 0.35 -2.20
CA ARG A 35 8.30 1.71 -1.67
C ARG A 35 6.85 2.17 -1.59
N SER A 36 6.28 2.16 -0.39
CA SER A 36 4.87 2.50 -0.17
C SER A 36 4.66 3.17 1.18
N PHE A 37 3.50 3.80 1.35
CA PHE A 37 3.01 4.34 2.61
C PHE A 37 1.83 3.49 3.11
N PRO A 38 1.49 3.50 4.41
CA PRO A 38 0.36 2.73 4.94
C PRO A 38 -0.96 2.95 4.20
N GLY A 39 -1.24 4.18 3.73
CA GLY A 39 -2.44 4.48 2.94
C GLY A 39 -2.46 3.88 1.53
N CYS A 40 -1.31 3.46 1.01
CA CYS A 40 -1.16 2.81 -0.30
C CYS A 40 -1.03 1.28 -0.17
N MET A 41 -1.27 0.73 1.02
CA MET A 41 -1.36 -0.70 1.27
C MET A 41 -2.79 -1.05 1.65
N GLY A 42 -3.34 -2.08 1.02
CA GLY A 42 -4.70 -2.55 1.32
C GLY A 42 -4.83 -4.01 0.94
N GLU A 43 -5.51 -4.76 1.80
CA GLU A 43 -5.86 -6.15 1.53
C GLU A 43 -7.31 -6.21 1.03
N GLY A 44 -7.54 -7.02 0.00
CA GLY A 44 -8.86 -7.25 -0.55
C GLY A 44 -8.83 -8.43 -1.50
N ARG A 45 -9.92 -9.20 -1.52
CA ARG A 45 -10.08 -10.31 -2.46
C ARG A 45 -10.46 -9.76 -3.84
N LEU A 46 -9.47 -9.38 -4.65
CA LEU A 46 -9.67 -8.70 -5.95
C LEU A 46 -10.12 -9.60 -7.10
N GLY A 47 -10.82 -10.69 -6.79
CA GLY A 47 -11.35 -11.65 -7.75
C GLY A 47 -11.59 -13.01 -7.09
N GLU A 48 -12.33 -13.84 -7.80
CA GLU A 48 -12.35 -15.28 -7.54
C GLU A 48 -10.97 -15.85 -7.90
N GLY A 49 -10.03 -15.76 -6.96
CA GLY A 49 -8.79 -16.50 -7.06
C GLY A 49 -9.14 -17.96 -7.29
N GLN A 50 -8.78 -18.51 -8.45
CA GLN A 50 -8.56 -19.93 -8.58
C GLN A 50 -7.48 -20.27 -7.55
N TRP A 51 -7.90 -20.72 -6.37
CA TRP A 51 -7.09 -21.66 -5.64
C TRP A 51 -7.01 -22.88 -6.56
N GLY A 52 -5.82 -23.15 -7.08
CA GLY A 52 -5.55 -24.38 -7.81
C GLY A 52 -5.81 -25.55 -6.88
N GLY A 53 -7.06 -26.02 -6.83
CA GLY A 53 -7.44 -27.31 -6.28
C GLY A 53 -6.91 -28.37 -7.22
N GLY A 54 -5.65 -28.73 -7.04
CA GLY A 54 -4.92 -29.70 -7.85
C GLY A 54 -4.33 -30.81 -7.01
N ARG A 55 -5.23 -31.70 -6.54
CA ARG A 55 -5.06 -33.16 -6.36
C ARG A 55 -3.94 -33.66 -5.43
N GLY A 56 -4.34 -34.55 -4.51
CA GLY A 56 -3.48 -35.16 -3.50
C GLY A 56 -2.16 -35.71 -4.04
N GLY A 57 -1.09 -35.24 -3.43
CA GLY A 57 0.25 -35.82 -3.45
C GLY A 57 0.92 -35.32 -2.18
N LEU A 58 1.45 -36.24 -1.36
CA LEU A 58 2.33 -35.90 -0.24
C LEU A 58 3.59 -35.23 -0.82
N GLY A 59 3.58 -33.91 -0.91
CA GLY A 59 4.71 -33.09 -1.35
C GLY A 59 4.55 -31.70 -0.74
N SER A 60 5.34 -31.42 0.28
CA SER A 60 5.28 -30.20 1.10
C SER A 60 5.96 -29.01 0.44
N ASP A 61 5.69 -28.75 -0.85
CA ASP A 61 6.23 -27.59 -1.53
C ASP A 61 5.15 -26.50 -1.60
N PRO A 62 5.28 -25.40 -0.84
CA PRO A 62 4.36 -24.28 -0.99
C PRO A 62 4.55 -23.71 -2.40
N SER A 63 3.50 -23.80 -3.22
CA SER A 63 3.43 -23.07 -4.48
C SER A 63 3.77 -21.60 -4.22
N PRO A 64 4.66 -20.99 -5.03
CA PRO A 64 4.93 -19.57 -4.92
C PRO A 64 3.60 -18.80 -5.08
N PRO A 65 3.42 -17.69 -4.34
CA PRO A 65 2.23 -16.86 -4.49
C PRO A 65 2.13 -16.36 -5.95
N PRO A 66 0.93 -16.31 -6.53
CA PRO A 66 0.75 -15.84 -7.90
C PRO A 66 1.26 -14.40 -8.04
N ILE A 67 2.19 -14.18 -8.97
CA ILE A 67 2.73 -12.86 -9.27
C ILE A 67 1.68 -12.09 -10.07
N ILE A 68 1.06 -11.09 -9.44
CA ILE A 68 0.16 -10.15 -10.11
C ILE A 68 1.03 -9.11 -10.82
N PRO A 69 0.85 -8.86 -12.13
CA PRO A 69 1.61 -7.85 -12.83
C PRO A 69 1.35 -6.45 -12.25
N PRO A 70 2.36 -5.57 -12.24
CA PRO A 70 2.20 -4.21 -11.73
C PRO A 70 1.22 -3.43 -12.59
N LEU A 71 0.35 -2.67 -11.93
CA LEU A 71 -0.57 -1.74 -12.57
C LEU A 71 0.14 -0.40 -12.82
N THR A 72 0.14 0.06 -14.07
CA THR A 72 0.66 1.38 -14.43
C THR A 72 -0.36 2.47 -14.06
N LEU A 73 0.01 3.37 -13.15
CA LEU A 73 -0.81 4.52 -12.77
C LEU A 73 -0.33 5.80 -13.47
N PRO A 74 -1.25 6.72 -13.83
CA PRO A 74 -0.88 7.98 -14.50
C PRO A 74 -0.19 8.99 -13.57
N ASP A 75 -0.53 8.95 -12.27
CA ASP A 75 0.01 9.81 -11.23
C ASP A 75 0.38 8.95 -10.00
N PRO A 76 1.29 9.39 -9.12
CA PRO A 76 1.57 8.69 -7.86
C PRO A 76 0.29 8.53 -7.01
N PRO A 77 0.05 7.34 -6.42
CA PRO A 77 -1.14 7.11 -5.60
C PRO A 77 -1.04 7.85 -4.26
N ALA A 78 -2.14 8.48 -3.87
CA ALA A 78 -2.34 9.06 -2.53
C ALA A 78 -2.97 8.04 -1.56
N GLY A 79 -3.70 7.05 -2.08
CA GLY A 79 -4.25 5.97 -1.28
C GLY A 79 -4.95 4.90 -2.10
N VAL A 80 -5.12 3.73 -1.50
CA VAL A 80 -5.83 2.58 -2.08
C VAL A 80 -6.84 2.01 -1.09
N GLY A 81 -7.91 1.42 -1.59
CA GLY A 81 -8.92 0.79 -0.74
C GLY A 81 -9.82 -0.17 -1.49
N ALA A 82 -10.36 -1.15 -0.77
CA ALA A 82 -11.37 -2.06 -1.31
C ALA A 82 -12.76 -1.39 -1.25
N LEU A 83 -13.42 -1.31 -2.40
CA LEU A 83 -14.78 -0.80 -2.55
C LEU A 83 -15.73 -2.00 -2.67
N GLY A 84 -16.46 -2.29 -1.59
CA GLY A 84 -17.46 -3.35 -1.54
C GLY A 84 -18.81 -2.91 -2.10
N GLY A 85 -19.45 -3.79 -2.88
CA GLY A 85 -20.85 -3.66 -3.28
C GLY A 85 -21.66 -4.89 -2.82
N PRO A 86 -22.99 -4.79 -2.73
CA PRO A 86 -23.81 -5.92 -2.30
C PRO A 86 -23.65 -7.12 -3.26
N GLY A 87 -23.18 -8.25 -2.72
CA GLY A 87 -23.17 -9.56 -3.40
C GLY A 87 -22.05 -9.84 -4.40
N GLY A 88 -21.01 -8.99 -4.52
CA GLY A 88 -19.94 -9.14 -5.52
C GLY A 88 -18.52 -9.07 -4.94
N ALA A 89 -17.53 -9.49 -5.74
CA ALA A 89 -16.12 -9.30 -5.40
C ALA A 89 -15.80 -7.79 -5.25
N PRO A 90 -15.01 -7.39 -4.24
CA PRO A 90 -14.66 -5.99 -4.04
C PRO A 90 -13.86 -5.44 -5.23
N ALA A 91 -14.11 -4.18 -5.56
CA ALA A 91 -13.29 -3.44 -6.52
C ALA A 91 -12.11 -2.77 -5.79
N LEU A 92 -10.99 -2.57 -6.48
CA LEU A 92 -9.88 -1.78 -5.97
C LEU A 92 -10.08 -0.31 -6.37
N GLY A 93 -10.20 0.58 -5.39
CA GLY A 93 -10.15 2.03 -5.58
C GLY A 93 -8.72 2.54 -5.39
N VAL A 94 -8.26 3.41 -6.29
CA VAL A 94 -6.95 4.07 -6.23
C VAL A 94 -7.16 5.57 -6.40
N ALA A 95 -6.82 6.37 -5.38
CA ALA A 95 -6.83 7.83 -5.47
C ALA A 95 -5.47 8.31 -5.98
N ALA A 96 -5.46 9.06 -7.09
CA ALA A 96 -4.24 9.64 -7.64
C ALA A 96 -4.56 10.96 -8.36
N GLY A 97 -3.79 12.00 -8.05
CA GLY A 97 -4.06 13.37 -8.52
C GLY A 97 -5.47 13.85 -8.12
N GLY A 98 -6.21 14.40 -9.09
CA GLY A 98 -7.61 14.83 -8.93
C GLY A 98 -8.66 13.76 -9.27
N ALA A 99 -8.29 12.47 -9.24
CA ALA A 99 -9.15 11.37 -9.70
C ALA A 99 -9.15 10.16 -8.75
N LEU A 100 -10.27 9.41 -8.79
CA LEU A 100 -10.40 8.09 -8.20
C LEU A 100 -10.58 7.07 -9.33
N TYR A 101 -9.62 6.15 -9.43
CA TYR A 101 -9.61 5.05 -10.39
C TYR A 101 -10.18 3.80 -9.72
N VAL A 102 -11.15 3.15 -10.35
CA VAL A 102 -11.77 1.92 -9.85
C VAL A 102 -11.40 0.77 -10.79
N TYR A 103 -10.85 -0.29 -10.21
CA TYR A 103 -10.46 -1.50 -10.90
C TYR A 103 -11.34 -2.67 -10.44
N ARG A 104 -11.86 -3.44 -11.40
CA ARG A 104 -12.56 -4.71 -11.13
C ARG A 104 -11.79 -5.84 -11.78
N ASN A 105 -11.49 -6.90 -11.03
CA ASN A 105 -10.64 -8.00 -11.50
C ASN A 105 -9.30 -7.48 -12.08
N LEU A 106 -8.71 -6.50 -11.39
CA LEU A 106 -7.46 -5.81 -11.78
C LEU A 106 -7.49 -5.10 -13.15
N ARG A 107 -8.68 -4.89 -13.72
CA ARG A 107 -8.87 -4.16 -14.98
C ARG A 107 -9.50 -2.79 -14.71
N PRO A 108 -9.07 -1.72 -15.42
CA PRO A 108 -9.71 -0.41 -15.32
C PRO A 108 -11.22 -0.55 -15.58
N PHE A 109 -12.05 -0.10 -14.66
CA PHE A 109 -13.51 -0.19 -14.76
C PHE A 109 -14.16 1.18 -14.80
N TYR A 110 -13.73 2.10 -13.94
CA TYR A 110 -14.32 3.42 -13.83
C TYR A 110 -13.30 4.46 -13.37
N LYS A 111 -13.52 5.73 -13.78
CA LYS A 111 -12.71 6.87 -13.37
C LYS A 111 -13.64 8.00 -12.95
N PHE A 112 -13.55 8.39 -11.69
CA PHE A 112 -14.17 9.60 -11.18
C PHE A 112 -13.14 10.74 -11.16
N ARG A 113 -13.54 11.95 -11.54
CA ARG A 113 -12.75 13.16 -11.36
C ARG A 113 -13.48 14.08 -10.39
N VAL A 114 -12.70 14.72 -9.51
CA VAL A 114 -13.25 15.76 -8.63
C VAL A 114 -13.79 16.89 -9.52
N PRO A 115 -15.05 17.32 -9.32
CA PRO A 115 -15.61 18.45 -10.05
C PRO A 115 -14.72 19.69 -9.87
N PRO A 116 -14.40 20.43 -10.94
CA PRO A 116 -13.65 21.67 -10.80
C PRO A 116 -14.47 22.66 -9.98
N ARG A 117 -13.78 23.38 -9.09
CA ARG A 117 -14.38 24.46 -8.32
C ARG A 117 -14.02 25.77 -8.99
N ASP A 118 -14.99 26.68 -9.08
CA ASP A 118 -14.72 28.04 -9.53
C ASP A 118 -13.72 28.75 -8.61
N PRO A 119 -12.76 29.50 -9.17
CA PRO A 119 -11.85 30.30 -8.38
C PRO A 119 -12.61 31.37 -7.60
N HIS A 120 -12.02 31.82 -6.50
CA HIS A 120 -12.62 32.90 -5.71
C HIS A 120 -12.72 34.19 -6.55
N PRO A 121 -13.75 35.04 -6.38
CA PRO A 121 -13.91 36.26 -7.18
C PRO A 121 -12.65 37.16 -7.20
N LEU A 122 -12.01 37.34 -6.04
CA LEU A 122 -10.75 38.08 -5.95
C LEU A 122 -9.63 37.46 -6.81
N GLU A 123 -9.49 36.13 -6.82
CA GLU A 123 -8.50 35.46 -7.65
C GLU A 123 -8.83 35.67 -9.13
N ARG A 124 -10.13 35.61 -9.48
CA ARG A 124 -10.60 35.85 -10.86
C ARG A 124 -10.23 37.25 -11.33
N ASP A 125 -10.39 38.27 -10.48
CA ASP A 125 -10.00 39.65 -10.81
C ASP A 125 -8.48 39.77 -11.02
N LEU A 126 -7.68 39.15 -10.15
CA LEU A 126 -6.22 39.11 -10.29
C LEU A 126 -5.79 38.40 -11.58
N TRP A 127 -6.44 37.30 -11.96
CA TRP A 127 -6.19 36.59 -13.21
C TRP A 127 -6.50 37.46 -14.43
N VAL A 128 -7.61 38.21 -14.40
CA VAL A 128 -7.98 39.13 -15.47
C VAL A 128 -6.96 40.26 -15.60
N GLN A 129 -6.52 40.84 -14.48
CA GLN A 129 -5.49 41.89 -14.47
C GLN A 129 -4.16 41.38 -15.02
N ALA A 130 -3.70 40.21 -14.57
CA ALA A 130 -2.46 39.60 -15.04
C ALA A 130 -2.48 39.32 -16.56
N ALA A 131 -3.62 38.85 -17.08
CA ALA A 131 -3.78 38.60 -18.52
C ALA A 131 -3.59 39.88 -19.36
N GLN A 132 -4.05 41.03 -18.86
CA GLN A 132 -3.91 42.32 -19.55
C GLN A 132 -2.47 42.82 -19.55
N VAL A 133 -1.74 42.66 -18.43
CA VAL A 133 -0.32 43.06 -18.32
C VAL A 133 0.57 42.23 -19.25
N THR A 134 0.28 40.94 -19.38
CA THR A 134 1.07 40.03 -20.23
C THR A 134 0.83 40.25 -21.73
N GLY A 135 -0.32 40.82 -22.11
CA GLY A 135 -0.63 41.21 -23.49
C GLY A 135 -0.11 42.59 -23.92
N GLY A 136 0.44 43.38 -22.99
CA GLY A 136 0.88 44.77 -23.21
C GLY A 136 2.38 44.98 -23.41
N GLY A 137 3.17 43.91 -23.61
CA GLY A 137 4.63 43.97 -23.80
C GLY A 137 5.10 44.46 -25.17
N GLY A 138 4.38 45.39 -25.81
CA GLY A 138 4.76 46.02 -27.06
C GLY A 138 4.80 47.53 -26.92
N THR A 139 5.94 48.13 -27.30
CA THR A 139 6.23 49.57 -27.44
C THR A 139 6.57 50.35 -26.16
N HIS A 140 7.78 50.12 -25.64
CA HIS A 140 8.63 51.24 -25.21
C HIS A 140 9.74 51.42 -26.26
N GLY A 141 9.43 52.18 -27.30
CA GLY A 141 10.44 52.76 -28.18
C GLY A 141 10.87 54.10 -27.59
N CYS A 142 12.14 54.20 -27.25
CA CYS A 142 12.90 55.45 -27.17
C CYS A 142 13.95 55.40 -28.27
#